data_AF-A0A392PQE4-F1
#
_entry.id   AF-A0A392PQE4-F1
#
_cell.length_a   1.000
_cell.length_b   1.000
_cell.length_c   1.000
_cell.angle_alpha   90.00
_cell.angle_beta   90.00
_cell.angle_gamma   90.00
#
_symmetry.space_group_name_H-M   'P 1'
#
loop_
_entity.id
_entity.type
_entity.pdbx_description
1 polymer ?
#
loop_
_entity_poly.entity_id
_entity_poly.type
_entity_poly.pdbx_seq_one_letter_code
_entity_poly.pdbx_strand_id
1 'polypeptide(L)'
;MKCQFKKRKLEIRLNRSSFDPEEHALFARYQSKVHNDKPANYTESSYRRFLVDTPLLYVSPTGDNTVPPCGFGSFHQQYLVDGQLVAVGVIDILPNCLSSKYLFWDPDFAFLSLGKYSALQEIGWVKDNQVYCPSLQYYYLGYYIHSCNKMRYKAAYRPSELLCPLRY
;
A
#
# COMPACT_ATOMS: atom_id res chain seq x y z
N MET A 1 30.90 -21.47 -15.40
CA MET A 1 29.43 -21.62 -15.50
C MET A 1 28.82 -20.22 -15.45
N LYS A 2 28.44 -19.62 -16.59
CA LYS A 2 27.82 -18.29 -16.61
C LYS A 2 26.34 -18.44 -16.22
N CYS A 3 26.00 -18.09 -14.99
CA CYS A 3 24.60 -17.99 -14.58
C CYS A 3 23.97 -16.82 -15.35
N GLN A 4 23.13 -17.12 -16.34
CA GLN A 4 22.31 -16.10 -16.99
C GLN A 4 21.20 -15.71 -16.01
N PHE A 5 21.38 -14.59 -15.33
CA PHE A 5 20.31 -14.00 -14.55
C PHE A 5 19.22 -13.52 -15.51
N LYS A 6 18.07 -14.21 -15.52
CA LYS A 6 16.90 -13.74 -16.25
C LYS A 6 16.41 -12.46 -15.57
N LYS A 7 16.55 -11.32 -16.26
CA LYS A 7 16.07 -10.03 -15.77
C LYS A 7 14.56 -10.11 -15.60
N ARG A 8 14.10 -9.93 -14.36
CA ARG A 8 12.67 -9.83 -14.03
C ARG A 8 12.18 -8.40 -14.28
N LYS A 9 10.96 -8.24 -14.78
CA LYS A 9 10.29 -6.94 -14.94
C LYS A 9 9.36 -6.71 -13.75
N LEU A 10 9.58 -5.62 -13.02
CA LEU A 10 8.62 -5.12 -12.03
C LEU A 10 7.75 -4.05 -12.68
N GLU A 11 6.46 -4.12 -12.44
CA GLU A 11 5.48 -3.11 -12.82
C GLU A 11 4.65 -2.73 -11.60
N ILE A 12 4.41 -1.44 -11.39
CA ILE A 12 3.56 -0.93 -10.32
C ILE A 12 2.42 -0.16 -10.98
N ARG A 13 1.18 -0.53 -10.65
CA ARG A 13 -0.04 0.11 -11.16
C ARG A 13 -0.81 0.71 -10.02
N LEU A 14 -1.41 1.87 -10.27
CA LEU A 14 -2.27 2.54 -9.31
C LEU A 14 -3.68 2.61 -9.88
N ASN A 15 -4.62 1.91 -9.25
CA ASN A 15 -6.01 1.84 -9.68
C ASN A 15 -6.92 2.45 -8.61
N ARG A 16 -8.02 3.08 -9.02
CA ARG A 16 -9.09 3.47 -8.09
C ARG A 16 -9.57 2.24 -7.33
N SER A 17 -9.83 2.40 -6.03
CA SER A 17 -10.35 1.31 -5.20
C SER A 17 -11.62 0.74 -5.82
N SER A 18 -11.56 -0.53 -6.20
CA SER A 18 -12.64 -1.30 -6.77
C SER A 18 -12.40 -2.77 -6.47
N PHE A 19 -13.43 -3.60 -6.63
CA PHE A 19 -13.24 -5.03 -6.48
C PHE A 19 -12.55 -5.62 -7.71
N ASP A 20 -11.47 -6.35 -7.47
CA ASP A 20 -10.74 -7.13 -8.45
C ASP A 20 -10.66 -8.60 -7.94
N PRO A 21 -11.16 -9.58 -8.72
CA PRO A 21 -11.08 -11.00 -8.36
C PRO A 21 -9.65 -11.53 -8.17
N GLU A 22 -8.66 -11.04 -8.93
CA GLU A 22 -7.26 -11.46 -8.80
C GLU A 22 -6.67 -10.99 -7.47
N GLU A 23 -6.95 -9.74 -7.10
CA GLU A 23 -6.56 -9.20 -5.80
C GLU A 23 -7.25 -9.93 -4.64
N HIS A 24 -8.54 -10.24 -4.76
CA HIS A 24 -9.27 -10.99 -3.73
C HIS A 24 -8.70 -12.41 -3.55
N ALA A 25 -8.34 -13.10 -4.65
CA ALA A 25 -7.68 -14.40 -4.59
C ALA A 25 -6.31 -14.32 -3.87
N LEU A 26 -5.53 -13.28 -4.16
CA LEU A 26 -4.25 -13.03 -3.49
C LEU A 26 -4.46 -12.75 -1.98
N PHE A 27 -5.46 -11.93 -1.64
CA PHE A 27 -5.83 -11.64 -0.26
C PHE A 27 -6.22 -12.92 0.49
N ALA A 28 -7.05 -13.79 -0.10
CA ALA A 28 -7.44 -15.06 0.51
C ALA A 28 -6.24 -15.97 0.78
N ARG A 29 -5.29 -16.08 -0.16
CA ARG A 29 -4.03 -16.81 0.04
C ARG A 29 -3.21 -16.22 1.17
N TYR A 30 -3.05 -14.89 1.21
CA TYR A 30 -2.32 -14.19 2.24
C TYR A 30 -2.93 -14.41 3.63
N GLN A 31 -4.26 -14.23 3.78
CA GLN A 31 -4.97 -14.46 5.04
C GLN A 31 -4.82 -15.91 5.54
N SER A 32 -4.96 -16.88 4.65
CA SER A 32 -4.79 -18.29 5.01
C SER A 32 -3.36 -18.63 5.43
N LYS A 33 -2.33 -18.16 4.70
CA LYS A 33 -0.94 -18.58 4.92
C LYS A 33 -0.17 -17.76 5.95
N VAL A 34 -0.46 -16.46 6.04
CA VAL A 34 0.27 -15.53 6.93
C VAL A 34 -0.47 -15.31 8.25
N HIS A 35 -1.80 -15.35 8.22
CA HIS A 35 -2.64 -15.13 9.40
C HIS A 35 -3.31 -16.39 9.95
N ASN A 36 -3.28 -17.52 9.24
CA ASN A 36 -4.03 -18.74 9.58
C ASN A 36 -5.53 -18.46 9.80
N ASP A 37 -6.07 -17.50 9.07
CA ASP A 37 -7.49 -17.15 9.15
C ASP A 37 -8.38 -18.23 8.54
N LYS A 38 -9.65 -18.24 8.95
CA LYS A 38 -10.67 -19.16 8.42
C LYS A 38 -11.33 -18.57 7.16
N PRO A 39 -11.80 -19.40 6.21
CA PRO A 39 -12.49 -18.94 4.99
C PRO A 39 -13.63 -17.94 5.21
N ALA A 40 -14.34 -18.05 6.33
CA ALA A 40 -15.41 -17.11 6.69
C ALA A 40 -14.93 -15.66 6.91
N ASN A 41 -13.63 -15.44 7.14
CA ASN A 41 -13.03 -14.13 7.44
C ASN A 41 -12.50 -13.39 6.18
N TYR A 42 -12.47 -14.04 5.02
CA TYR A 42 -11.95 -13.46 3.77
C TYR A 42 -12.87 -13.73 2.58
N THR A 43 -14.18 -13.75 2.81
CA THR A 43 -15.21 -13.73 1.75
C THR A 43 -15.12 -12.44 0.94
N GLU A 44 -15.68 -12.44 -0.28
CA GLU A 44 -15.76 -11.23 -1.11
C GLU A 44 -16.39 -10.05 -0.35
N SER A 45 -17.51 -10.28 0.36
CA SER A 45 -18.17 -9.21 1.13
C SER A 45 -17.27 -8.64 2.24
N SER A 46 -16.50 -9.49 2.92
CA SER A 46 -15.55 -9.03 3.93
C SER A 46 -14.37 -8.27 3.33
N TYR A 47 -13.87 -8.71 2.16
CA TYR A 47 -12.83 -8.05 1.39
C TYR A 47 -13.29 -6.67 0.93
N ARG A 48 -14.48 -6.58 0.31
CA ARG A 48 -15.07 -5.32 -0.14
C ARG A 48 -15.21 -4.33 1.01
N ARG A 49 -15.87 -4.73 2.09
CA ARG A 49 -16.08 -3.88 3.25
C ARG A 49 -14.77 -3.37 3.87
N PHE A 50 -13.72 -4.19 3.85
CA PHE A 50 -12.45 -3.85 4.50
C PHE A 50 -11.52 -3.02 3.61
N LEU A 51 -11.37 -3.43 2.34
CA LEU A 51 -10.32 -2.96 1.45
C LEU A 51 -10.84 -2.14 0.26
N VAL A 52 -12.08 -2.35 -0.16
CA VAL A 52 -12.65 -1.65 -1.34
C VAL A 52 -13.50 -0.45 -0.93
N ASP A 53 -14.50 -0.68 -0.08
CA ASP A 53 -15.49 0.29 0.31
C ASP A 53 -14.84 1.41 1.13
N THR A 54 -15.09 2.65 0.73
CA THR A 54 -14.47 3.83 1.34
C THR A 54 -15.48 4.96 1.50
N PRO A 55 -15.45 5.68 2.62
CA PRO A 55 -16.23 6.92 2.76
C PRO A 55 -15.57 8.11 2.04
N LEU A 56 -14.33 7.95 1.54
CA LEU A 56 -13.61 9.04 0.90
C LEU A 56 -14.18 9.30 -0.49
N LEU A 57 -14.58 10.55 -0.73
CA LEU A 57 -15.02 10.99 -2.05
C LEU A 57 -13.82 11.06 -3.00
N TYR A 58 -14.05 10.67 -4.25
CA TYR A 58 -13.09 10.93 -5.31
C TYR A 58 -13.04 12.43 -5.61
N VAL A 59 -11.83 12.98 -5.69
CA VAL A 59 -11.61 14.32 -6.23
C VAL A 59 -10.71 14.18 -7.45
N SER A 60 -11.22 14.52 -8.62
CA SER A 60 -10.46 14.49 -9.87
C SER A 60 -9.41 15.61 -9.92
N PRO A 61 -8.31 15.42 -10.67
CA PRO A 61 -7.33 16.48 -10.92
C PRO A 61 -7.99 17.74 -11.51
N THR A 62 -7.60 18.90 -11.00
CA THR A 62 -8.11 20.23 -11.38
C THR A 62 -7.22 20.96 -12.40
N GLY A 63 -5.99 20.48 -12.59
CA GLY A 63 -5.00 21.08 -13.52
C GLY A 63 -4.23 22.27 -12.97
N ASP A 64 -4.52 22.71 -11.74
CA ASP A 64 -3.87 23.84 -11.05
C ASP A 64 -2.81 23.40 -10.02
N ASN A 65 -2.37 22.14 -10.10
CA ASN A 65 -1.42 21.51 -9.17
C ASN A 65 -1.86 21.52 -7.68
N THR A 66 -3.17 21.55 -7.42
CA THR A 66 -3.71 21.34 -6.06
C THR A 66 -4.11 19.90 -5.79
N VAL A 67 -4.36 19.12 -6.85
CA VAL A 67 -4.73 17.72 -6.81
C VAL A 67 -3.75 16.92 -7.68
N PRO A 68 -3.14 15.82 -7.17
CA PRO A 68 -2.17 15.04 -7.93
C PRO A 68 -2.82 14.40 -9.17
N PRO A 69 -2.05 13.98 -10.18
CA PRO A 69 -2.59 13.45 -11.45
C PRO A 69 -3.54 12.25 -11.29
N CYS A 70 -3.44 11.49 -10.20
CA CYS A 70 -4.33 10.37 -9.89
C CYS A 70 -5.65 10.79 -9.20
N GLY A 71 -5.75 12.03 -8.72
CA GLY A 71 -6.83 12.48 -7.84
C GLY A 71 -6.63 12.11 -6.36
N PHE A 72 -7.58 12.53 -5.51
CA PHE A 72 -7.67 12.12 -4.11
C PHE A 72 -8.68 10.99 -3.90
N GLY A 73 -8.52 10.20 -2.83
CA GLY A 73 -9.41 9.13 -2.40
C GLY A 73 -8.66 7.81 -2.20
N SER A 74 -9.38 6.69 -2.27
CA SER A 74 -8.80 5.36 -2.05
C SER A 74 -8.39 4.66 -3.35
N PHE A 75 -7.24 3.98 -3.30
CA PHE A 75 -6.60 3.32 -4.42
C PHE A 75 -5.99 1.98 -4.01
N HIS A 76 -5.88 1.08 -4.98
CA HIS A 76 -5.08 -0.13 -4.89
C HIS A 76 -3.81 0.04 -5.73
N GLN A 77 -2.65 -0.09 -5.09
CA GLN A 77 -1.34 -0.09 -5.71
C GLN A 77 -0.90 -1.55 -5.93
N GLN A 78 -1.02 -2.02 -7.17
CA GLN A 78 -0.68 -3.38 -7.59
C GLN A 78 0.80 -3.48 -7.94
N TYR A 79 1.45 -4.53 -7.47
CA TYR A 79 2.85 -4.86 -7.77
C TYR A 79 2.88 -6.15 -8.57
N LEU A 80 3.40 -6.09 -9.80
CA LEU A 80 3.46 -7.22 -10.71
C LEU A 80 4.91 -7.57 -11.06
N VAL A 81 5.26 -8.85 -10.95
CA VAL A 81 6.57 -9.39 -11.37
C VAL A 81 6.36 -10.28 -12.59
N ASP A 82 6.94 -9.91 -13.72
CA ASP A 82 6.74 -10.56 -15.01
C ASP A 82 5.25 -10.72 -15.39
N GLY A 83 4.42 -9.75 -15.01
CA GLY A 83 2.98 -9.74 -15.25
C GLY A 83 2.14 -10.51 -14.24
N GLN A 84 2.74 -11.19 -13.25
CA GLN A 84 2.03 -11.84 -12.15
C GLN A 84 1.83 -10.87 -10.99
N LEU A 85 0.61 -10.72 -10.48
CA LEU A 85 0.33 -9.94 -9.27
C LEU A 85 0.94 -10.60 -8.03
N VAL A 86 1.85 -9.89 -7.35
CA VAL A 86 2.56 -10.39 -6.16
C VAL A 86 2.28 -9.61 -4.89
N ALA A 87 1.75 -8.40 -4.99
CA ALA A 87 1.38 -7.57 -3.84
C ALA A 87 0.33 -6.53 -4.24
N VAL A 88 -0.48 -6.13 -3.26
CA VAL A 88 -1.43 -5.03 -3.37
C VAL A 88 -1.35 -4.19 -2.11
N GLY A 89 -0.98 -2.92 -2.28
CA GLY A 89 -1.08 -1.89 -1.24
C GLY A 89 -2.43 -1.19 -1.34
N VAL A 90 -3.16 -1.14 -0.23
CA VAL A 90 -4.40 -0.36 -0.12
C VAL A 90 -4.04 0.97 0.52
N ILE A 91 -4.21 2.04 -0.25
CA ILE A 91 -3.73 3.37 0.12
C ILE A 91 -4.82 4.42 -0.06
N ASP A 92 -4.76 5.46 0.78
CA ASP A 92 -5.55 6.68 0.60
C ASP A 92 -4.62 7.83 0.21
N ILE A 93 -4.94 8.52 -0.87
CA ILE A 93 -4.23 9.72 -1.31
C ILE A 93 -5.09 10.92 -0.91
N LEU A 94 -4.57 11.73 0.00
CA LEU A 94 -5.26 12.84 0.65
C LEU A 94 -4.49 14.15 0.41
N PRO A 95 -5.11 15.33 0.65
CA PRO A 95 -4.48 16.62 0.37
C PRO A 95 -3.08 16.79 0.94
N ASN A 96 -2.83 16.24 2.13
CA ASN A 96 -1.56 16.40 2.82
C ASN A 96 -0.70 15.13 2.84
N CYS A 97 -1.26 13.96 2.53
CA CYS A 97 -0.54 12.71 2.72
C CYS A 97 -0.97 11.55 1.82
N LEU A 98 -0.06 10.59 1.65
CA LEU A 98 -0.40 9.22 1.28
C LEU A 98 -0.47 8.39 2.57
N SER A 99 -1.61 7.74 2.81
CA SER A 99 -1.86 6.88 3.96
C SER A 99 -1.84 5.41 3.54
N SER A 100 -0.91 4.63 4.10
CA SER A 100 -0.80 3.18 3.88
C SER A 100 -1.74 2.46 4.83
N LYS A 101 -2.83 1.91 4.28
CA LYS A 101 -3.93 1.34 5.07
C LYS A 101 -3.71 -0.15 5.32
N TYR A 102 -3.36 -0.90 4.28
CA TYR A 102 -3.13 -2.34 4.35
C TYR A 102 -2.23 -2.82 3.21
N LEU A 103 -1.54 -3.94 3.42
CA LEU A 103 -0.75 -4.59 2.38
C LEU A 103 -0.92 -6.10 2.50
N PHE A 104 -1.29 -6.74 1.41
CA PHE A 104 -1.26 -8.19 1.27
C PHE A 104 -0.42 -8.58 0.06
N TRP A 105 0.20 -9.76 0.14
CA TRP A 105 1.23 -10.16 -0.81
C TRP A 105 1.33 -11.68 -0.92
N ASP A 106 1.93 -12.16 -2.00
CA ASP A 106 2.05 -13.59 -2.29
C ASP A 106 3.08 -14.24 -1.35
N PRO A 107 2.68 -15.18 -0.48
CA PRO A 107 3.58 -15.87 0.46
C PRO A 107 4.86 -16.43 -0.18
N ASP A 108 4.80 -16.83 -1.46
CA ASP A 108 5.95 -17.38 -2.18
C ASP A 108 7.03 -16.31 -2.48
N PHE A 109 6.68 -15.03 -2.38
CA PHE A 109 7.56 -13.88 -2.53
C PHE A 109 7.96 -13.25 -1.19
N ALA A 110 7.75 -13.93 -0.05
CA ALA A 110 8.11 -13.43 1.29
C ALA A 110 9.57 -12.94 1.39
N PHE A 111 10.48 -13.61 0.69
CA PHE A 111 11.91 -13.31 0.69
C PHE A 111 12.23 -11.90 0.15
N LEU A 112 11.32 -11.28 -0.62
CA LEU A 112 11.48 -9.92 -1.13
C LEU A 112 11.16 -8.83 -0.11
N SER A 113 10.58 -9.17 1.05
CA SER A 113 10.17 -8.19 2.07
C SER A 113 9.26 -7.09 1.49
N LEU A 114 8.22 -7.49 0.77
CA LEU A 114 7.35 -6.59 0.00
C LEU A 114 6.76 -5.44 0.83
N GLY A 115 6.54 -5.62 2.13
CA GLY A 115 6.08 -4.52 3.02
C GLY A 115 7.10 -3.43 3.30
N LYS A 116 8.40 -3.72 3.25
CA LYS A 116 9.43 -2.66 3.28
C LYS A 116 9.56 -2.00 1.91
N TYR A 117 9.50 -2.81 0.86
CA TYR A 117 9.59 -2.30 -0.50
C TYR A 117 8.43 -1.35 -0.83
N SER A 118 7.20 -1.71 -0.47
CA SER A 118 6.02 -0.87 -0.70
C SER A 118 6.14 0.48 0.02
N ALA A 119 6.57 0.48 1.29
CA ALA A 119 6.80 1.71 2.03
C ALA A 119 7.84 2.62 1.37
N LEU A 120 8.93 2.07 0.81
CA LEU A 120 9.91 2.86 0.07
C LEU A 120 9.33 3.44 -1.23
N GLN A 121 8.52 2.66 -1.95
CA GLN A 121 7.82 3.13 -3.15
C GLN A 121 6.81 4.24 -2.82
N GLU A 122 6.04 4.08 -1.75
CA GLU A 122 5.07 5.08 -1.28
C GLU A 122 5.76 6.39 -0.84
N ILE A 123 6.90 6.31 -0.15
CA ILE A 123 7.75 7.48 0.19
C ILE A 123 8.25 8.18 -1.08
N GLY A 124 8.75 7.40 -2.06
CA GLY A 124 9.19 7.94 -3.35
C GLY A 124 8.05 8.63 -4.09
N TRP A 125 6.88 7.98 -4.13
CA TRP A 125 5.69 8.51 -4.77
C TRP A 125 5.25 9.85 -4.17
N VAL A 126 5.23 9.98 -2.83
CA VAL A 126 4.92 11.25 -2.17
C VAL A 126 5.90 12.34 -2.61
N LYS A 127 7.20 12.05 -2.60
CA LYS A 127 8.23 13.02 -3.04
C LYS A 127 8.07 13.44 -4.50
N ASP A 128 7.83 12.47 -5.39
CA ASP A 128 7.71 12.73 -6.82
C ASP A 128 6.43 13.52 -7.14
N ASN A 129 5.36 13.33 -6.38
CA ASN A 129 4.07 14.00 -6.61
C ASN A 129 3.94 15.37 -5.94
N GLN A 130 4.87 15.77 -5.07
CA GLN A 130 4.90 17.12 -4.49
C GLN A 130 4.96 18.23 -5.55
N VAL A 131 5.56 17.96 -6.70
CA VAL A 131 5.64 18.93 -7.80
C VAL A 131 4.25 19.23 -8.41
N TYR A 132 3.31 18.30 -8.29
CA TYR A 132 1.94 18.41 -8.80
C TYR A 132 0.92 18.69 -7.69
N CYS A 133 1.32 18.58 -6.43
CA CYS A 133 0.49 18.83 -5.25
C CYS A 133 1.40 19.22 -4.08
N PRO A 134 1.79 20.51 -3.93
CA PRO A 134 2.74 20.94 -2.92
C PRO A 134 2.31 20.68 -1.46
N SER A 135 1.01 20.48 -1.22
CA SER A 135 0.48 20.11 0.10
C SER A 135 0.75 18.66 0.47
N LEU A 136 0.98 17.76 -0.49
CA LEU A 136 1.24 16.33 -0.29
C LEU A 136 2.64 16.09 0.32
N GLN A 137 2.77 16.33 1.61
CA GLN A 137 4.09 16.35 2.28
C GLN A 137 4.37 15.13 3.12
N TYR A 138 3.34 14.38 3.49
CA TYR A 138 3.46 13.32 4.48
C TYR A 138 3.22 11.93 3.92
N TYR A 139 3.93 10.96 4.47
CA TYR A 139 3.63 9.55 4.31
C TYR A 139 3.19 8.99 5.66
N TYR A 140 1.92 8.57 5.75
CA TYR A 140 1.37 7.97 6.94
C TYR A 140 1.44 6.44 6.84
N LEU A 141 2.48 5.86 7.45
CA LEU A 141 2.74 4.42 7.48
C LEU A 141 1.81 3.65 8.45
N GLY A 142 0.83 4.33 9.05
CA GLY A 142 -0.08 3.77 10.04
C GLY A 142 0.53 3.63 11.44
N TYR A 143 -0.27 3.09 12.37
CA TYR A 143 0.11 2.98 13.79
C TYR A 143 1.47 2.31 14.02
N TYR A 144 2.19 2.83 15.01
CA TYR A 144 3.42 2.26 15.52
C TYR A 144 3.27 1.94 17.01
N ILE A 145 3.28 0.65 17.34
CA ILE A 145 3.30 0.15 18.71
C ILE A 145 4.70 -0.40 18.97
N HIS A 146 5.46 0.25 19.84
CA HIS A 146 6.87 -0.07 20.08
C HIS A 146 7.12 -1.55 20.48
N SER A 147 6.21 -2.11 21.27
CA SER A 147 6.27 -3.52 21.71
C SER A 147 5.86 -4.54 20.65
N CYS A 148 5.31 -4.11 19.51
CA CYS A 148 4.87 -5.01 18.44
C CYS A 148 6.03 -5.29 17.47
N ASN A 149 6.54 -6.53 17.48
CA ASN A 149 7.65 -6.95 16.60
C ASN A 149 7.33 -6.73 15.11
N LYS A 150 6.08 -6.94 14.68
CA LYS A 150 5.63 -6.72 13.30
C LYS A 150 5.67 -5.25 12.87
N MET A 151 5.69 -4.31 13.81
CA MET A 151 5.72 -2.86 13.53
C MET A 151 7.10 -2.22 13.72
N ARG A 152 8.07 -2.96 14.26
CA ARG A 152 9.41 -2.42 14.58
C ARG A 152 10.12 -1.83 13.35
N TYR A 153 9.86 -2.37 12.15
CA TYR A 153 10.47 -1.87 10.93
C TYR A 153 10.09 -0.40 10.61
N LYS A 154 8.93 0.08 11.09
CA LYS A 154 8.45 1.45 10.84
C LYS A 154 9.39 2.49 11.44
N ALA A 155 10.03 2.18 12.57
CA ALA A 155 10.98 3.08 13.24
C ALA A 155 12.31 3.26 12.48
N ALA A 156 12.56 2.47 11.43
CA ALA A 156 13.76 2.60 10.61
C ALA A 156 13.66 3.75 9.58
N TYR A 157 12.46 4.23 9.26
CA TYR A 157 12.27 5.33 8.31
C TYR A 157 12.47 6.68 8.98
N ARG A 158 13.27 7.54 8.35
CA ARG A 158 13.66 8.85 8.89
C ARG A 158 13.70 9.93 7.79
N PRO A 159 13.40 11.20 8.14
CA PRO A 159 12.82 11.64 9.43
C PRO A 159 11.39 11.09 9.61
N SER A 160 10.95 10.93 10.86
CA SER A 160 9.60 10.46 11.20
C SER A 160 9.03 11.19 12.41
N GLU A 161 7.73 11.42 12.39
CA GLU A 161 6.97 11.99 13.49
C GLU A 161 6.23 10.88 14.22
N LEU A 162 6.34 10.86 15.55
CA LEU A 162 5.69 9.87 16.41
C LEU A 162 4.87 10.60 17.46
N LEU A 163 3.60 10.20 17.62
CA LEU A 163 2.74 10.75 18.65
C LEU A 163 3.31 10.38 20.04
N CYS A 164 3.53 11.39 20.88
CA CYS A 164 3.99 11.17 22.25
C CYS A 164 2.85 10.59 23.09
N PRO A 165 3.02 9.43 23.76
CA PRO A 165 1.95 8.81 24.52
C PRO A 165 1.57 9.58 25.80
N LEU A 166 2.37 10.58 26.22
CA LEU A 166 2.17 11.34 27.46
C LEU A 166 1.75 12.79 27.24
N ARG A 167 1.85 13.29 26.00
CA ARG A 167 1.59 14.69 25.64
C ARG A 167 0.89 14.70 24.27
N TYR A 168 -0.40 14.40 24.27
CA TYR A 168 -1.29 14.45 23.12
C TYR A 168 -2.36 15.53 23.31
#